data_AF-A0A416NQJ2-F1
#
_entry.id   AF-A0A416NQJ2-F1
#
_cell.length_a   1.000
_cell.length_b   1.000
_cell.length_c   1.000
_cell.angle_alpha   90.00
_cell.angle_beta   90.00
_cell.angle_gamma   90.00
#
_symmetry.space_group_name_H-M   'P 1'
#
loop_
_entity.id
_entity.type
_entity.pdbx_description
1 polymer ?
#
loop_
_entity_poly.entity_id
_entity_poly.type
_entity_poly.pdbx_seq_one_letter_code
_entity_poly.pdbx_strand_id
1 'polypeptide(L)'
;MKKKIYLAVTVLLLTLAGIYVAARMILWGGPVSFRSYVLLLGDLLCLLLLLFYVYLRVPIRLHRKIRDKWGTPGKWEWLEDIGIALWAVLCLIVTFAGIAWIWFENDIPSETRLTENLISVEEMEFPDRHWYSYWRPEGVLFRRETELAGEDYITYLTELMDKEENTHPEDAETVAKQAMEEQWLAEYYASETETAEDVQDPLEPYAQAVYDAVLQQQGFSFEVCYNAKGNFYLQLGEQEQAGKTYAYTLVYNRTSQNGKCEIFVLYRNPEENLSTEAAQIVEFYAVRSEDLQVIAGDKTGWSVVANSAYQEATGEK
;
A
#
# COMPACT_ATOMS: atom_id res chain seq x y z
N MET A 1 1.69 54.84 -18.14
CA MET A 1 0.78 53.91 -17.43
C MET A 1 1.23 52.45 -17.51
N LYS A 2 1.54 51.89 -18.68
CA LYS A 2 1.92 50.47 -18.86
C LYS A 2 3.06 49.95 -17.93
N LYS A 3 4.13 50.72 -17.71
CA LYS A 3 5.22 50.33 -16.78
C LYS A 3 4.81 50.23 -15.31
N LYS A 4 3.89 51.07 -14.84
CA LYS A 4 3.41 51.05 -13.44
C LYS A 4 2.49 49.86 -13.19
N ILE A 5 1.62 49.55 -14.16
CA ILE A 5 0.74 48.38 -14.14
C ILE A 5 1.57 47.09 -14.15
N TYR A 6 2.56 47.01 -15.06
CA TYR A 6 3.48 45.86 -15.12
C TYR A 6 4.22 45.63 -13.80
N LEU A 7 4.73 46.70 -13.17
CA LEU A 7 5.41 46.61 -11.88
C LEU A 7 4.46 46.12 -10.78
N ALA A 8 3.25 46.67 -10.71
CA ALA A 8 2.24 46.26 -9.74
C ALA A 8 1.85 44.77 -9.89
N VAL A 9 1.61 44.32 -11.13
CA VAL A 9 1.30 42.92 -11.42
C VAL A 9 2.47 42.00 -11.07
N THR A 10 3.72 42.40 -11.38
CA THR A 10 4.90 41.59 -11.04
C THR A 10 5.07 41.47 -9.53
N VAL A 11 4.88 42.57 -8.79
CA VAL A 11 4.96 42.56 -7.31
C VAL A 11 3.87 41.67 -6.73
N LEU A 12 2.63 41.77 -7.22
CA LEU A 12 1.52 40.93 -6.77
C LEU A 12 1.80 39.44 -6.99
N LEU A 13 2.24 39.06 -8.20
CA LEU A 13 2.56 37.66 -8.50
C LEU A 13 3.70 37.14 -7.62
N LEU A 14 4.76 37.93 -7.41
CA LEU A 14 5.86 37.55 -6.51
C LEU A 14 5.39 37.39 -5.06
N THR A 15 4.51 38.26 -4.57
CA THR A 15 3.95 38.12 -3.23
C THR A 15 3.09 36.86 -3.10
N LEU A 16 2.25 36.55 -4.11
CA LEU A 16 1.43 35.35 -4.11
C LEU A 16 2.28 34.07 -4.17
N ALA A 17 3.31 34.05 -5.01
CA ALA A 17 4.27 32.94 -5.09
C ALA A 17 5.02 32.75 -3.76
N GLY A 18 5.48 33.84 -3.15
CA GLY A 18 6.16 33.80 -1.86
C GLY A 18 5.27 33.27 -0.74
N ILE A 19 4.00 33.69 -0.70
CA ILE A 19 3.00 33.18 0.25
C ILE A 19 2.75 31.69 0.00
N TYR A 20 2.59 31.27 -1.25
CA TYR A 20 2.40 29.86 -1.61
C TYR A 20 3.57 28.99 -1.15
N VAL A 21 4.82 29.38 -1.46
CA VAL A 21 6.02 28.63 -1.06
C VAL A 21 6.15 28.57 0.47
N ALA A 22 5.90 29.68 1.16
CA ALA A 22 5.94 29.72 2.62
C ALA A 22 4.88 28.82 3.24
N ALA A 23 3.63 28.87 2.74
CA ALA A 23 2.56 28.01 3.21
C ALA A 23 2.85 26.53 2.92
N ARG A 24 3.42 26.21 1.74
CA ARG A 24 3.83 24.85 1.38
C ARG A 24 4.92 24.33 2.32
N MET A 25 5.89 25.17 2.71
CA MET A 25 6.92 24.80 3.69
C MET A 25 6.35 24.56 5.09
N ILE A 26 5.36 25.37 5.52
CA ILE A 26 4.73 25.24 6.85
C ILE A 26 3.86 23.99 6.93
N LEU A 27 3.15 23.66 5.85
CA LEU A 27 2.24 22.52 5.78
C LEU A 27 2.95 21.21 5.44
N TRP A 28 4.25 21.24 5.17
CA TRP A 28 5.00 20.04 4.82
C TRP A 28 5.13 19.10 6.03
N GLY A 29 4.66 17.86 5.87
CA GLY A 29 4.66 16.85 6.94
C GLY A 29 3.61 17.07 8.02
N GLY A 30 2.64 17.98 7.81
CA GLY A 30 1.49 18.19 8.70
C GLY A 30 0.24 17.44 8.24
N PRO A 31 -0.79 17.32 9.12
CA PRO A 31 -2.05 16.62 8.81
C PRO A 31 -2.95 17.36 7.82
N VAL A 32 -2.57 18.57 7.42
CA VAL A 32 -3.30 19.42 6.49
C VAL A 32 -2.42 19.70 5.29
N SER A 33 -2.91 19.41 4.10
CA SER A 33 -2.21 19.66 2.84
C SER A 33 -3.08 20.47 1.88
N PHE A 34 -2.44 21.08 0.87
CA PHE A 34 -3.17 21.74 -0.21
C PHE A 34 -3.84 20.72 -1.11
N ARG A 35 -4.99 21.09 -1.69
CA ARG A 35 -5.61 20.31 -2.77
C ARG A 35 -4.67 20.18 -3.97
N SER A 36 -4.73 19.06 -4.69
CA SER A 36 -3.79 18.77 -5.79
C SER A 36 -3.80 19.83 -6.90
N TYR A 37 -4.97 20.41 -7.20
CA TYR A 37 -5.05 21.49 -8.18
C TYR A 37 -4.42 22.80 -7.69
N VAL A 38 -4.40 23.07 -6.38
CA VAL A 38 -3.76 24.25 -5.78
C VAL A 38 -2.24 24.11 -5.86
N LEU A 39 -1.72 22.91 -5.58
CA LEU A 39 -0.30 22.59 -5.75
C LEU A 39 0.14 22.80 -7.20
N LEU A 40 -0.61 22.25 -8.16
CA LEU A 40 -0.32 22.40 -9.59
C LEU A 40 -0.34 23.87 -10.02
N LEU A 41 -1.35 24.64 -9.59
CA LEU A 41 -1.51 26.03 -9.99
C LEU A 41 -0.45 26.94 -9.35
N GLY A 42 -0.05 26.65 -8.10
CA GLY A 42 1.05 27.32 -7.42
C GLY A 42 2.41 27.03 -8.08
N ASP A 43 2.66 25.78 -8.46
CA ASP A 43 3.90 25.37 -9.12
C ASP A 43 3.99 25.96 -10.53
N LEU A 44 2.87 25.99 -11.28
CA LEU A 44 2.77 26.66 -12.57
C LEU A 44 3.03 28.18 -12.44
N LEU A 45 2.51 28.82 -11.39
CA LEU A 45 2.73 30.24 -11.13
C LEU A 45 4.20 30.53 -10.80
N CYS A 46 4.85 29.68 -10.02
CA CYS A 46 6.29 29.74 -9.75
C CYS A 46 7.13 29.57 -11.02
N LEU A 47 6.79 28.60 -11.87
CA LEU A 47 7.44 28.42 -13.17
C LEU A 47 7.25 29.62 -14.09
N LEU A 48 6.04 30.17 -14.17
CA LEU A 48 5.73 31.31 -15.02
C LEU A 48 6.51 32.55 -14.55
N LEU A 49 6.66 32.75 -13.25
CA LEU A 49 7.47 33.83 -12.68
C LEU A 49 8.96 33.64 -12.95
N LEU A 50 9.47 32.42 -12.84
CA LEU A 50 10.84 32.08 -13.18
C LEU A 50 11.09 32.38 -14.66
N LEU A 51 10.24 31.85 -15.54
CA LEU A 51 10.24 32.12 -16.97
C LEU A 51 10.22 33.62 -17.26
N PHE A 52 9.31 34.37 -16.64
CA PHE A 52 9.19 35.80 -16.87
C PHE A 52 10.41 36.60 -16.40
N TYR A 53 10.93 36.29 -15.21
CA TYR A 53 12.10 36.97 -14.64
C TYR A 53 13.35 36.66 -15.46
N VAL A 54 13.51 35.40 -15.84
CA VAL A 54 14.60 34.90 -16.65
C VAL A 54 14.46 35.45 -18.08
N TYR A 55 13.48 35.03 -18.88
CA TYR A 55 13.36 35.39 -20.30
C TYR A 55 13.23 36.89 -20.61
N LEU A 56 12.57 37.68 -19.76
CA LEU A 56 12.28 39.08 -20.11
C LEU A 56 13.19 40.07 -19.39
N ARG A 57 13.50 39.88 -18.11
CA ARG A 57 14.12 40.96 -17.31
C ARG A 57 15.65 40.95 -17.37
N VAL A 58 16.26 39.77 -17.31
CA VAL A 58 17.72 39.62 -17.33
C VAL A 58 18.34 39.99 -18.69
N PRO A 59 17.88 39.45 -19.83
CA PRO A 59 18.48 39.76 -21.13
C PRO A 59 18.25 41.23 -21.52
N ILE A 60 17.09 41.82 -21.22
CA ILE A 60 16.85 43.25 -21.49
C ILE A 60 17.80 44.16 -20.69
N ARG A 61 18.10 43.81 -19.42
CA ARG A 61 19.06 44.58 -18.61
C ARG A 61 20.50 44.35 -19.06
N LEU A 62 20.86 43.11 -19.37
CA LEU A 62 22.19 42.74 -19.84
C LEU A 62 22.48 43.41 -21.19
N HIS A 63 21.56 43.34 -22.15
CA HIS A 63 21.67 44.01 -23.44
C HIS A 63 21.80 45.53 -23.29
N ARG A 64 20.98 46.18 -22.44
CA ARG A 64 21.17 47.62 -22.14
C ARG A 64 22.56 47.92 -21.58
N LYS A 65 23.01 47.13 -20.60
CA LYS A 65 24.30 47.37 -19.93
C LYS A 65 25.50 47.11 -20.84
N ILE A 66 25.41 46.14 -21.74
CA ILE A 66 26.44 45.85 -22.75
C ILE A 66 26.48 46.99 -23.77
N ARG A 67 25.32 47.36 -24.33
CA ARG A 67 25.19 48.45 -25.29
C ARG A 67 25.68 49.79 -24.74
N ASP A 68 25.35 50.09 -23.47
CA ASP A 68 25.77 51.35 -22.82
C ASP A 68 27.29 51.37 -22.55
N LYS A 69 27.96 50.21 -22.45
CA LYS A 69 29.37 50.09 -22.09
C LYS A 69 30.30 49.87 -23.30
N TRP A 70 29.77 49.35 -24.41
CA TRP A 70 30.54 48.94 -25.61
C TRP A 70 30.03 49.61 -26.89
N GLY A 71 29.43 50.80 -26.78
CA GLY A 71 28.70 51.53 -27.82
C GLY A 71 29.50 51.90 -29.09
N THR A 72 29.86 50.90 -29.89
CA THR A 72 30.23 51.06 -31.30
C THR A 72 29.38 50.11 -32.14
N PRO A 73 28.47 50.62 -32.99
CA PRO A 73 27.59 49.79 -33.80
C PRO A 73 28.42 49.00 -34.84
N GLY A 74 28.12 47.71 -35.00
CA GLY A 74 28.61 46.89 -36.11
C GLY A 74 29.82 45.96 -35.88
N LYS A 75 30.58 46.04 -34.76
CA LYS A 75 31.77 45.17 -34.57
C LYS A 75 31.54 43.91 -33.74
N TRP A 76 30.46 43.85 -32.95
CA TRP A 76 30.24 42.79 -31.96
C TRP A 76 28.83 42.18 -32.00
N GLU A 77 28.04 42.51 -33.03
CA GLU A 77 26.64 42.07 -33.16
C GLU A 77 26.50 40.54 -33.12
N TRP A 78 27.41 39.82 -33.79
CA TRP A 78 27.44 38.35 -33.76
C TRP A 78 27.72 37.75 -32.36
N LEU A 79 28.47 38.46 -31.51
CA LEU A 79 28.75 38.04 -30.13
C LEU A 79 27.56 38.33 -29.20
N GLU A 80 26.81 39.40 -29.47
CA GLU A 80 25.54 39.67 -28.79
C GLU A 80 24.49 38.61 -29.17
N ASP A 81 24.39 38.23 -30.44
CA ASP A 81 23.47 37.19 -30.91
C ASP A 81 23.81 35.80 -30.34
N ILE A 82 25.09 35.43 -30.28
CA ILE A 82 25.54 34.19 -29.62
C ILE A 82 25.23 34.24 -28.12
N GLY A 83 25.47 35.39 -27.47
CA GLY A 83 25.16 35.57 -26.06
C GLY A 83 23.66 35.38 -25.77
N ILE A 84 22.79 35.97 -26.60
CA ILE A 84 21.33 35.81 -26.50
C ILE A 84 20.91 34.36 -26.77
N ALA A 85 21.50 33.71 -27.78
CA ALA A 85 21.22 32.31 -28.12
C ALA A 85 21.62 31.35 -26.99
N LEU A 86 22.83 31.47 -26.46
CA LEU A 86 23.29 30.67 -25.31
C LEU A 86 22.43 30.91 -24.07
N TRP A 87 22.00 32.14 -23.86
CA TRP A 87 21.10 32.49 -22.76
C TRP A 87 19.72 31.83 -22.95
N ALA A 88 19.15 31.89 -24.15
CA ALA A 88 17.88 31.22 -24.47
C ALA A 88 17.97 29.70 -24.31
N VAL A 89 19.10 29.08 -24.68
CA VAL A 89 19.36 27.64 -24.47
C VAL A 89 19.44 27.30 -22.99
N LEU A 90 20.16 28.08 -22.18
CA LEU A 90 20.21 27.89 -20.72
C LEU A 90 18.81 27.99 -20.10
N CYS A 91 17.98 28.90 -20.59
CA CYS A 91 16.61 29.05 -20.10
C CYS A 91 15.73 27.87 -20.50
N LEU A 92 15.89 27.35 -21.71
CA LEU A 92 15.23 26.10 -22.13
C LEU A 92 15.63 24.95 -21.22
N ILE A 93 16.91 24.82 -20.89
CA ILE A 93 17.39 23.76 -19.98
C ILE A 93 16.78 23.92 -18.58
N VAL A 94 16.80 25.12 -18.00
CA VAL A 94 16.24 25.37 -16.64
C VAL A 94 14.72 25.13 -16.61
N THR A 95 14.02 25.47 -17.69
CA THR A 95 12.57 25.27 -17.77
C THR A 95 12.22 23.81 -17.98
N PHE A 96 12.95 23.08 -18.82
CA PHE A 96 12.83 21.64 -18.94
C PHE A 96 13.16 20.93 -17.62
N ALA A 97 14.20 21.36 -16.90
CA ALA A 97 14.53 20.82 -15.59
C ALA A 97 13.44 21.11 -14.55
N GLY A 98 12.84 22.30 -14.57
CA GLY A 98 11.72 22.65 -13.68
C GLY A 98 10.44 21.87 -14.01
N ILE A 99 10.14 21.67 -15.29
CA ILE A 99 9.01 20.83 -15.73
C ILE A 99 9.28 19.37 -15.36
N ALA A 100 10.49 18.86 -15.62
CA ALA A 100 10.89 17.51 -15.24
C ALA A 100 10.84 17.32 -13.73
N TRP A 101 11.27 18.29 -12.92
CA TRP A 101 11.13 18.25 -11.46
C TRP A 101 9.67 18.15 -11.02
N ILE A 102 8.77 18.92 -11.64
CA ILE A 102 7.33 18.84 -11.36
C ILE A 102 6.73 17.51 -11.81
N TRP A 103 7.27 16.89 -12.85
CA TRP A 103 6.75 15.63 -13.40
C TRP A 103 7.35 14.36 -12.76
N PHE A 104 8.60 14.41 -12.30
CA PHE A 104 9.34 13.25 -11.80
C PHE A 104 9.56 13.24 -10.30
N GLU A 105 9.70 14.40 -9.64
CA GLU A 105 10.05 14.48 -8.21
C GLU A 105 8.89 14.99 -7.35
N ASN A 106 7.86 15.51 -8.00
CA ASN A 106 6.70 16.10 -7.36
C ASN A 106 5.55 15.15 -7.65
N ASP A 107 5.45 14.09 -6.85
CA ASP A 107 4.27 13.21 -6.83
C ASP A 107 3.07 14.07 -6.43
N ILE A 108 2.49 14.80 -7.39
CA ILE A 108 1.23 15.50 -7.18
C ILE A 108 0.20 14.37 -7.07
N PRO A 109 -0.34 14.12 -5.87
CA PRO A 109 -1.20 12.96 -5.68
C PRO A 109 -2.43 13.11 -6.54
N SER A 110 -2.80 12.03 -7.24
CA SER A 110 -4.06 11.99 -7.96
C SER A 110 -5.20 11.94 -6.93
N GLU A 111 -6.07 12.96 -6.95
CA GLU A 111 -7.25 12.99 -6.09
C GLU A 111 -8.40 12.32 -6.82
N THR A 112 -8.90 11.22 -6.26
CA THR A 112 -10.14 10.58 -6.72
C THR A 112 -11.25 10.86 -5.72
N ARG A 113 -12.36 11.44 -6.19
CA ARG A 113 -13.52 11.71 -5.33
C ARG A 113 -14.26 10.38 -5.08
N LEU A 114 -14.27 9.93 -3.83
CA LEU A 114 -14.98 8.71 -3.42
C LEU A 114 -16.43 9.03 -3.08
N THR A 115 -16.66 10.05 -2.26
CA THR A 115 -18.00 10.53 -1.88
C THR A 115 -18.05 12.06 -1.87
N GLU A 116 -19.16 12.66 -1.43
CA GLU A 116 -19.23 14.12 -1.33
C GLU A 116 -18.17 14.72 -0.40
N ASN A 117 -17.81 14.01 0.67
CA ASN A 117 -16.93 14.48 1.75
C ASN A 117 -15.63 13.68 1.88
N LEU A 118 -15.37 12.71 1.00
CA LEU A 118 -14.19 11.85 1.07
C LEU A 118 -13.45 11.78 -0.27
N ILE A 119 -12.13 11.89 -0.20
CA ILE A 119 -11.22 11.87 -1.33
C ILE A 119 -10.17 10.80 -1.05
N SER A 120 -9.94 9.89 -1.98
CA SER A 120 -8.72 9.07 -1.96
C SER A 120 -7.61 9.79 -2.69
N VAL A 121 -6.44 9.69 -2.11
CA VAL A 121 -5.18 10.14 -2.68
C VAL A 121 -4.35 8.89 -2.91
N GLU A 122 -4.01 8.65 -4.18
CA GLU A 122 -3.06 7.60 -4.55
C GLU A 122 -1.64 8.17 -4.44
N GLU A 123 -0.84 7.56 -3.56
CA GLU A 123 0.57 7.88 -3.43
C GLU A 123 1.39 6.68 -3.93
N MET A 124 2.26 6.95 -4.92
CA MET A 124 3.16 5.94 -5.47
C MET A 124 4.48 6.02 -4.73
N GLU A 125 4.84 4.96 -4.00
CA GLU A 125 6.20 4.80 -3.48
C GLU A 125 6.90 3.67 -4.25
N PHE A 126 8.09 3.96 -4.79
CA PHE A 126 8.91 2.99 -5.50
C PHE A 126 9.35 1.86 -4.53
N PRO A 127 9.24 0.55 -4.87
CA PRO A 127 8.86 -0.07 -6.14
C PRO A 127 7.48 -0.75 -6.04
N ASP A 128 6.44 -0.08 -6.55
CA ASP A 128 5.09 -0.62 -6.80
C ASP A 128 4.19 -0.91 -5.59
N ARG A 129 4.34 -0.18 -4.47
CA ARG A 129 3.33 -0.21 -3.41
C ARG A 129 2.39 0.99 -3.54
N HIS A 130 1.23 0.76 -4.14
CA HIS A 130 0.13 1.73 -4.11
C HIS A 130 -0.45 1.76 -2.70
N TRP A 131 -0.30 2.90 -2.01
CA TRP A 131 -1.03 3.14 -0.78
C TRP A 131 -2.06 4.24 -1.02
N TYR A 132 -3.25 4.03 -0.46
CA TYR A 132 -4.35 4.97 -0.55
C TYR A 132 -4.49 5.65 0.80
N SER A 133 -4.26 6.96 0.83
CA SER A 133 -4.61 7.80 1.97
C SER A 133 -5.97 8.44 1.75
N TYR A 134 -6.75 8.55 2.81
CA TYR A 134 -8.07 9.18 2.76
C TYR A 134 -7.96 10.60 3.29
N TRP A 135 -8.62 11.52 2.60
CA TRP A 135 -8.58 12.94 2.91
C TRP A 135 -9.98 13.54 2.88
N ARG A 136 -10.25 14.46 3.80
CA ARG A 136 -11.47 15.26 3.83
C ARG A 136 -11.20 16.66 3.28
N PRO A 137 -12.02 17.19 2.37
CA PRO A 137 -11.88 18.57 1.90
C PRO A 137 -12.21 19.55 3.03
N GLU A 138 -11.24 20.41 3.38
CA GLU A 138 -11.45 21.53 4.31
C GLU A 138 -11.63 22.82 3.51
N GLY A 139 -12.88 23.04 3.10
CA GLY A 139 -13.24 24.12 2.21
C GLY A 139 -12.69 23.92 0.80
N VAL A 140 -12.34 25.03 0.13
CA VAL A 140 -11.93 24.98 -1.27
C VAL A 140 -10.46 24.58 -1.40
N LEU A 141 -9.57 25.11 -0.56
CA LEU A 141 -8.13 25.10 -0.81
C LEU A 141 -7.37 23.96 -0.11
N PHE A 142 -7.91 23.43 0.98
CA PHE A 142 -7.20 22.52 1.87
C PHE A 142 -7.87 21.16 1.92
N ARG A 143 -7.10 20.16 2.35
CA ARG A 143 -7.56 18.84 2.72
C ARG A 143 -6.87 18.41 4.00
N ARG A 144 -7.56 17.60 4.81
CA ARG A 144 -7.02 17.03 6.05
C ARG A 144 -7.03 15.51 5.97
N GLU A 145 -5.95 14.90 6.43
CA GLU A 145 -5.82 13.44 6.47
C GLU A 145 -6.88 12.86 7.41
N THR A 146 -7.49 11.76 6.98
CA THR A 146 -8.52 11.06 7.73
C THR A 146 -8.42 9.55 7.50
N GLU A 147 -9.01 8.76 8.39
CA GLU A 147 -9.05 7.31 8.27
C GLU A 147 -10.43 6.90 7.75
N LEU A 148 -10.48 5.90 6.85
CA LEU A 148 -11.73 5.31 6.38
C LEU A 148 -12.31 4.41 7.49
N ALA A 149 -13.20 4.97 8.32
CA ALA A 149 -13.79 4.23 9.44
C ALA A 149 -15.28 4.56 9.64
N GLY A 150 -16.05 3.56 10.08
CA GLY A 150 -17.44 3.72 10.54
C GLY A 150 -18.41 4.20 9.47
N GLU A 151 -19.06 5.35 9.71
CA GLU A 151 -20.10 5.94 8.87
C GLU A 151 -19.60 6.33 7.46
N ASP A 152 -18.34 6.75 7.34
CA ASP A 152 -17.73 7.14 6.06
C ASP A 152 -17.55 5.90 5.15
N TYR A 153 -17.28 4.73 5.73
CA TYR A 153 -17.21 3.46 5.00
C TYR A 153 -18.58 3.00 4.50
N ILE A 154 -19.60 3.08 5.36
CA ILE A 154 -20.99 2.72 5.01
C ILE A 154 -21.52 3.62 3.90
N THR A 155 -21.23 4.93 3.96
CA THR A 155 -21.66 5.89 2.94
C THR A 155 -21.02 5.60 1.59
N TYR A 156 -19.71 5.30 1.57
CA TYR A 156 -19.01 4.91 0.35
C TYR A 156 -19.58 3.65 -0.30
N LEU A 157 -19.86 2.61 0.49
CA LEU A 157 -20.47 1.38 -0.03
C LEU A 157 -21.87 1.62 -0.58
N THR A 158 -22.68 2.44 0.09
CA THR A 158 -24.03 2.80 -0.38
C THR A 158 -23.98 3.52 -1.73
N GLU A 159 -23.12 4.53 -1.88
CA GLU A 159 -22.97 5.26 -3.15
C GLU A 159 -22.44 4.38 -4.29
N LEU A 160 -21.60 3.38 -3.99
CA LEU A 160 -21.14 2.39 -4.97
C LEU A 160 -22.29 1.50 -5.45
N MET A 161 -23.08 0.95 -4.52
CA MET A 161 -24.24 0.10 -4.85
C MET A 161 -25.25 0.87 -5.72
N ASP A 162 -25.59 2.10 -5.34
CA ASP A 162 -26.49 2.95 -6.11
C ASP A 162 -25.99 3.20 -7.54
N LYS A 163 -24.67 3.29 -7.74
CA LYS A 163 -24.07 3.56 -9.05
C LYS A 163 -24.05 2.31 -9.94
N GLU A 164 -23.87 1.14 -9.33
CA GLU A 164 -23.92 -0.16 -10.01
C GLU A 164 -25.36 -0.50 -10.42
N GLU A 165 -26.34 -0.20 -9.56
CA GLU A 165 -27.76 -0.36 -9.84
C GLU A 165 -28.25 0.58 -10.97
N ASN A 166 -27.76 1.82 -11.02
CA ASN A 166 -28.19 2.81 -12.02
C ASN A 166 -27.51 2.69 -13.40
N THR A 167 -26.51 1.82 -13.57
CA THR A 167 -25.77 1.68 -14.85
C THR A 167 -26.18 0.46 -15.68
N HIS A 168 -27.01 -0.43 -15.15
CA HIS A 168 -27.58 -1.54 -15.90
C HIS A 168 -29.07 -1.29 -16.16
N PRO A 169 -29.55 -1.11 -17.41
CA PRO A 169 -30.97 -1.23 -17.67
C PRO A 169 -31.43 -2.61 -17.20
N GLU A 170 -32.59 -2.68 -16.55
CA GLU A 170 -33.21 -3.91 -16.05
C GLU A 170 -33.53 -4.87 -17.21
N ASP A 171 -32.52 -5.63 -17.62
CA ASP A 171 -32.64 -6.71 -18.57
C ASP A 171 -33.25 -7.90 -17.81
N ALA A 172 -34.18 -8.65 -18.41
CA ALA A 172 -34.85 -9.78 -17.75
C ALA A 172 -33.88 -10.84 -17.16
N GLU A 173 -32.61 -10.81 -17.56
CA GLU A 173 -31.51 -11.62 -17.03
C GLU A 173 -31.00 -11.13 -15.65
N THR A 174 -31.03 -9.83 -15.35
CA THR A 174 -30.67 -9.30 -14.01
C THR A 174 -31.76 -9.59 -12.99
N VAL A 175 -33.04 -9.49 -13.37
CA VAL A 175 -34.17 -9.91 -12.51
C VAL A 175 -34.12 -11.42 -12.23
N ALA A 176 -33.76 -12.22 -13.23
CA ALA A 176 -33.58 -13.67 -13.06
C ALA A 176 -32.37 -14.01 -12.17
N LYS A 177 -31.27 -13.26 -12.30
CA LYS A 177 -30.11 -13.40 -11.41
C LYS A 177 -30.41 -12.97 -9.99
N GLN A 178 -31.04 -11.81 -9.78
CA GLN A 178 -31.45 -11.34 -8.46
C GLN A 178 -32.43 -12.30 -7.80
N ALA A 179 -33.43 -12.81 -8.52
CA ALA A 179 -34.34 -13.81 -7.97
C ALA A 179 -33.63 -15.12 -7.61
N MET A 180 -32.65 -15.55 -8.41
CA MET A 180 -31.83 -16.74 -8.13
C MET A 180 -30.86 -16.50 -6.97
N GLU A 181 -30.34 -15.29 -6.83
CA GLU A 181 -29.43 -14.87 -5.76
C GLU A 181 -30.16 -14.65 -4.44
N GLU A 182 -31.37 -14.07 -4.46
CA GLU A 182 -32.28 -14.02 -3.31
C GLU A 182 -32.70 -15.42 -2.87
N GLN A 183 -32.96 -16.32 -3.81
CA GLN A 183 -33.29 -17.71 -3.50
C GLN A 183 -32.09 -18.46 -2.93
N TRP A 184 -30.89 -18.26 -3.48
CA TRP A 184 -29.65 -18.81 -2.94
C TRP A 184 -29.29 -18.20 -1.57
N LEU A 185 -29.50 -16.90 -1.37
CA LEU A 185 -29.33 -16.21 -0.10
C LEU A 185 -30.35 -16.69 0.93
N ALA A 186 -31.61 -16.89 0.55
CA ALA A 186 -32.62 -17.44 1.44
C ALA A 186 -32.29 -18.88 1.85
N GLU A 187 -31.74 -19.68 0.94
CA GLU A 187 -31.26 -21.04 1.21
C GLU A 187 -29.98 -21.03 2.07
N TYR A 188 -29.08 -20.06 1.85
CA TYR A 188 -27.90 -19.79 2.65
C TYR A 188 -28.28 -19.34 4.07
N TYR A 189 -29.16 -18.36 4.25
CA TYR A 189 -29.64 -17.90 5.56
C TYR A 189 -30.52 -18.94 6.28
N ALA A 190 -31.25 -19.78 5.53
CA ALA A 190 -31.93 -20.95 6.09
C ALA A 190 -30.94 -22.02 6.58
N SER A 191 -29.78 -22.16 5.92
CA SER A 191 -28.68 -23.01 6.40
C SER A 191 -27.91 -22.38 7.58
N GLU A 192 -27.79 -21.04 7.61
CA GLU A 192 -27.10 -20.28 8.64
C GLU A 192 -27.89 -20.25 9.96
N THR A 193 -29.21 -20.45 9.90
CA THR A 193 -30.09 -20.55 11.09
C THR A 193 -30.11 -21.95 11.72
N GLU A 194 -29.51 -22.97 11.10
CA GLU A 194 -29.42 -24.33 11.67
C GLU A 194 -28.04 -24.73 12.23
N THR A 195 -26.97 -23.94 12.07
CA THR A 195 -25.67 -24.25 12.73
C THR A 195 -24.88 -23.00 13.13
N ALA A 196 -25.28 -22.38 14.24
CA ALA A 196 -24.41 -21.58 15.09
C ALA A 196 -23.92 -22.40 16.31
N GLU A 197 -23.76 -23.71 16.12
CA GLU A 197 -22.95 -24.59 16.97
C GLU A 197 -21.65 -24.88 16.21
N ASP A 198 -20.54 -24.35 16.74
CA ASP A 198 -19.18 -24.92 16.68
C ASP A 198 -18.83 -25.69 15.37
N VAL A 199 -18.62 -24.96 14.26
CA VAL A 199 -17.99 -25.57 13.07
C VAL A 199 -16.50 -25.72 13.39
N GLN A 200 -16.17 -26.78 14.11
CA GLN A 200 -14.81 -27.18 14.43
C GLN A 200 -14.09 -27.56 13.13
N ASP A 201 -12.86 -27.06 12.92
CA ASP A 201 -12.09 -27.37 11.71
C ASP A 201 -11.86 -28.89 11.65
N PRO A 202 -12.07 -29.54 10.49
CA PRO A 202 -11.86 -30.98 10.35
C PRO A 202 -10.43 -31.44 10.74
N LEU A 203 -9.45 -30.53 10.73
CA LEU A 203 -8.07 -30.78 11.14
C LEU A 203 -7.82 -30.62 12.64
N GLU A 204 -8.72 -29.94 13.36
CA GLU A 204 -8.56 -29.63 14.78
C GLU A 204 -8.42 -30.88 15.67
N PRO A 205 -9.22 -31.96 15.50
CA PRO A 205 -9.05 -33.19 16.29
C PRO A 205 -7.66 -33.83 16.12
N TYR A 206 -7.08 -33.75 14.91
CA TYR A 206 -5.75 -34.30 14.64
C TYR A 206 -4.65 -33.44 15.27
N ALA A 207 -4.77 -32.12 15.19
CA ALA A 207 -3.83 -31.19 15.80
C ALA A 207 -3.88 -31.27 17.33
N GLN A 208 -5.08 -31.40 17.89
CA GLN A 208 -5.29 -31.61 19.31
C GLN A 208 -4.69 -32.93 19.79
N ALA A 209 -4.79 -34.01 18.99
CA ALA A 209 -4.12 -35.26 19.31
C ALA A 209 -2.59 -35.10 19.46
N VAL A 210 -1.95 -34.31 18.59
CA VAL A 210 -0.51 -33.98 18.72
C VAL A 210 -0.25 -33.21 20.01
N TYR A 211 -1.11 -32.24 20.32
CA TYR A 211 -0.98 -31.45 21.54
C TYR A 211 -1.08 -32.32 22.80
N ASP A 212 -2.15 -33.11 22.93
CA ASP A 212 -2.40 -33.95 24.10
C ASP A 212 -1.34 -35.05 24.28
N ALA A 213 -0.88 -35.65 23.18
CA ALA A 213 0.09 -36.74 23.24
C ALA A 213 1.51 -36.27 23.57
N VAL A 214 1.91 -35.09 23.07
CA VAL A 214 3.33 -34.67 23.07
C VAL A 214 3.55 -33.28 23.66
N LEU A 215 2.81 -32.28 23.20
CA LEU A 215 3.14 -30.87 23.48
C LEU A 215 2.68 -30.42 24.86
N GLN A 216 1.56 -30.95 25.36
CA GLN A 216 1.05 -30.66 26.69
C GLN A 216 2.05 -31.09 27.78
N GLN A 217 2.71 -32.24 27.60
CA GLN A 217 3.75 -32.72 28.51
C GLN A 217 5.01 -31.85 28.49
N GLN A 218 5.25 -31.12 27.40
CA GLN A 218 6.36 -30.18 27.24
C GLN A 218 6.02 -28.77 27.77
N GLY A 219 4.82 -28.58 28.32
CA GLY A 219 4.39 -27.31 28.92
C GLY A 219 4.04 -26.22 27.91
N PHE A 220 3.73 -26.58 26.66
CA PHE A 220 3.17 -25.63 25.71
C PHE A 220 1.72 -25.28 26.09
N SER A 221 1.29 -24.05 25.78
CA SER A 221 -0.13 -23.71 25.64
C SER A 221 -0.54 -23.90 24.18
N PHE A 222 -1.83 -23.85 23.85
CA PHE A 222 -2.23 -23.76 22.45
C PHE A 222 -3.40 -22.80 22.25
N GLU A 223 -3.40 -22.18 21.08
CA GLU A 223 -4.51 -21.40 20.52
C GLU A 223 -4.71 -21.84 19.07
N VAL A 224 -5.97 -22.03 18.66
CA VAL A 224 -6.34 -22.39 17.29
C VAL A 224 -6.34 -21.11 16.45
N CYS A 225 -5.59 -21.11 15.34
CA CYS A 225 -5.40 -19.92 14.51
C CYS A 225 -5.49 -20.24 13.02
N TYR A 226 -5.77 -19.20 12.23
CA TYR A 226 -5.84 -19.26 10.77
C TYR A 226 -4.97 -18.18 10.15
N ASN A 227 -4.17 -18.55 9.16
CA ASN A 227 -3.33 -17.55 8.48
C ASN A 227 -4.16 -16.73 7.48
N ALA A 228 -3.59 -15.66 6.91
CA ALA A 228 -4.29 -14.80 5.95
C ALA A 228 -4.76 -15.52 4.66
N LYS A 229 -4.31 -16.76 4.42
CA LYS A 229 -4.77 -17.62 3.33
C LYS A 229 -5.82 -18.65 3.79
N GLY A 230 -6.26 -18.58 5.04
CA GLY A 230 -7.23 -19.50 5.66
C GLY A 230 -6.66 -20.86 6.08
N ASN A 231 -5.34 -21.04 6.11
CA ASN A 231 -4.78 -22.34 6.55
C ASN A 231 -4.74 -22.43 8.07
N PHE A 232 -5.20 -23.58 8.57
CA PHE A 232 -5.21 -23.97 9.97
C PHE A 232 -3.79 -24.17 10.54
N TYR A 233 -3.55 -23.64 11.74
CA TYR A 233 -2.36 -23.95 12.56
C TYR A 233 -2.65 -23.74 14.06
N LEU A 234 -1.85 -24.37 14.92
CA LEU A 234 -1.85 -24.10 16.36
C LEU A 234 -0.69 -23.18 16.73
N GLN A 235 -0.98 -22.10 17.45
CA GLN A 235 0.03 -21.24 18.09
C GLN A 235 0.33 -21.80 19.48
N LEU A 236 1.59 -22.18 19.74
CA LEU A 236 1.96 -22.93 20.95
C LEU A 236 2.58 -22.08 22.07
N GLY A 237 2.48 -20.75 21.95
CA GLY A 237 3.13 -19.81 22.86
C GLY A 237 4.65 -19.75 22.69
N GLU A 238 5.31 -19.21 23.72
CA GLU A 238 6.74 -18.93 23.73
C GLU A 238 7.47 -19.76 24.79
N GLN A 239 8.69 -20.21 24.47
CA GLN A 239 9.58 -20.86 25.43
C GLN A 239 10.99 -20.27 25.36
N GLU A 240 11.60 -20.09 26.53
CA GLU A 240 12.99 -19.67 26.65
C GLU A 240 13.93 -20.89 26.56
N GLN A 241 14.85 -20.86 25.60
CA GLN A 241 15.90 -21.87 25.44
C GLN A 241 17.26 -21.19 25.28
N ALA A 242 18.22 -21.56 26.14
CA ALA A 242 19.59 -21.04 26.11
C ALA A 242 19.69 -19.49 26.12
N GLY A 243 18.80 -18.82 26.86
CA GLY A 243 18.75 -17.36 26.99
C GLY A 243 18.14 -16.63 25.78
N LYS A 244 17.38 -17.35 24.94
CA LYS A 244 16.62 -16.79 23.81
C LYS A 244 15.19 -17.30 23.86
N THR A 245 14.23 -16.41 23.65
CA THR A 245 12.82 -16.76 23.50
C THR A 245 12.54 -17.25 22.08
N TYR A 246 11.78 -18.34 21.98
CA TYR A 246 11.30 -18.85 20.70
C TYR A 246 9.79 -19.05 20.75
N ALA A 247 9.12 -18.66 19.67
CA ALA A 247 7.72 -18.95 19.43
C ALA A 247 7.57 -20.27 18.67
N TYR A 248 6.59 -21.08 19.06
CA TYR A 248 6.35 -22.39 18.44
C TYR A 248 5.00 -22.42 17.73
N THR A 249 4.96 -23.04 16.55
CA THR A 249 3.73 -23.22 15.77
C THR A 249 3.64 -24.64 15.23
N LEU A 250 2.46 -25.25 15.33
CA LEU A 250 2.17 -26.55 14.71
C LEU A 250 1.32 -26.30 13.47
N VAL A 251 1.86 -26.62 12.30
CA VAL A 251 1.22 -26.31 11.01
C VAL A 251 0.88 -27.60 10.28
N TYR A 252 -0.34 -27.68 9.74
CA TYR A 252 -0.71 -28.78 8.85
C TYR A 252 0.06 -28.67 7.52
N ASN A 253 0.61 -29.79 7.05
CA ASN A 253 1.37 -29.85 5.82
C ASN A 253 0.58 -30.56 4.71
N ARG A 254 0.24 -31.84 4.92
CA ARG A 254 -0.47 -32.67 3.95
C ARG A 254 -0.96 -33.98 4.55
N THR A 255 -1.86 -34.66 3.86
CA THR A 255 -2.13 -36.08 4.06
C THR A 255 -0.97 -36.93 3.55
N SER A 256 -0.69 -38.04 4.23
CA SER A 256 0.40 -38.98 3.92
C SER A 256 0.24 -39.63 2.55
N GLN A 257 1.34 -40.17 2.02
CA GLN A 257 1.35 -40.80 0.69
C GLN A 257 0.38 -41.99 0.57
N ASN A 258 0.18 -42.73 1.66
CA ASN A 258 -0.78 -43.83 1.72
C ASN A 258 -2.22 -43.39 2.10
N GLY A 259 -2.46 -42.10 2.35
CA GLY A 259 -3.78 -41.55 2.70
C GLY A 259 -4.27 -41.91 4.11
N LYS A 260 -3.40 -42.42 4.99
CA LYS A 260 -3.79 -42.94 6.32
C LYS A 260 -3.44 -42.02 7.48
N CYS A 261 -2.65 -40.97 7.24
CA CYS A 261 -2.20 -40.06 8.28
C CYS A 261 -2.28 -38.61 7.81
N GLU A 262 -2.62 -37.71 8.73
CA GLU A 262 -2.45 -36.28 8.54
C GLU A 262 -1.08 -35.85 9.09
N ILE A 263 -0.31 -35.09 8.31
CA ILE A 263 1.05 -34.69 8.67
C ILE A 263 1.06 -33.25 9.16
N PHE A 264 1.59 -33.08 10.38
CA PHE A 264 1.84 -31.79 11.01
C PHE A 264 3.34 -31.56 11.19
N VAL A 265 3.75 -30.30 11.10
CA VAL A 265 5.14 -29.88 11.26
C VAL A 265 5.23 -28.86 12.38
N LEU A 266 6.11 -29.13 13.34
CA LEU A 266 6.40 -28.22 14.43
C LEU A 266 7.54 -27.29 14.02
N TYR A 267 7.25 -25.99 13.98
CA TYR A 267 8.23 -24.95 13.72
C TYR A 267 8.60 -24.21 15.00
N ARG A 268 9.85 -23.77 15.03
CA ARG A 268 10.39 -22.85 16.03
C ARG A 268 10.91 -21.59 15.34
N ASN A 269 10.38 -20.44 15.74
CA ASN A 269 10.75 -19.12 15.22
C ASN A 269 11.43 -18.31 16.32
N PRO A 270 12.51 -17.57 16.03
CA PRO A 270 13.03 -16.57 16.96
C PRO A 270 12.00 -15.44 17.16
N GLU A 271 11.85 -14.96 18.40
CA GLU A 271 10.87 -13.92 18.78
C GLU A 271 10.94 -12.66 17.88
N GLU A 272 12.16 -12.26 17.49
CA GLU A 272 12.39 -11.08 16.65
C GLU A 272 11.96 -11.26 15.18
N ASN A 273 11.62 -12.49 14.74
CA ASN A 273 11.22 -12.75 13.36
C ASN A 273 10.29 -13.98 13.23
N LEU A 274 8.98 -13.71 13.23
CA LEU A 274 7.92 -14.70 12.97
C LEU A 274 7.79 -15.10 11.48
N SER A 275 8.66 -14.61 10.59
CA SER A 275 8.61 -15.01 9.17
C SER A 275 8.99 -16.48 8.97
N THR A 276 8.39 -17.11 7.97
CA THR A 276 8.67 -18.48 7.56
C THR A 276 10.12 -18.71 7.10
N GLU A 277 10.87 -17.64 6.78
CA GLU A 277 12.27 -17.73 6.37
C GLU A 277 13.24 -17.98 7.55
N ALA A 278 12.86 -17.55 8.75
CA ALA A 278 13.62 -17.80 9.99
C ALA A 278 13.17 -19.08 10.71
N ALA A 279 12.13 -19.74 10.20
CA ALA A 279 11.50 -20.89 10.84
C ALA A 279 12.37 -22.14 10.75
N GLN A 280 12.66 -22.72 11.91
CA GLN A 280 13.40 -23.97 12.02
C GLN A 280 12.42 -25.11 12.26
N ILE A 281 12.54 -26.18 11.47
CA ILE A 281 11.75 -27.39 11.70
C ILE A 281 12.30 -28.13 12.91
N VAL A 282 11.43 -28.36 13.88
CA VAL A 282 11.75 -29.10 15.09
C VAL A 282 11.43 -30.58 14.91
N GLU A 283 10.22 -30.88 14.43
CA GLU A 283 9.75 -32.26 14.30
C GLU A 283 8.61 -32.38 13.29
N PHE A 284 8.45 -33.56 12.70
CA PHE A 284 7.29 -33.97 11.94
C PHE A 284 6.45 -34.96 12.75
N TYR A 285 5.15 -34.75 12.77
CA TYR A 285 4.18 -35.66 13.39
C TYR A 285 3.23 -36.20 12.32
N ALA A 286 3.03 -37.51 12.32
CA ALA A 286 1.99 -38.17 11.55
C ALA A 286 0.89 -38.62 12.52
N VAL A 287 -0.34 -38.17 12.28
CA VAL A 287 -1.51 -38.54 13.08
C VAL A 287 -2.33 -39.51 12.27
N ARG A 288 -2.47 -40.76 12.74
CA ARG A 288 -3.24 -41.77 12.03
C ARG A 288 -4.73 -41.46 12.08
N SER A 289 -5.38 -41.48 10.92
CA SER A 289 -6.79 -41.05 10.80
C SER A 289 -7.79 -41.98 11.48
N GLU A 290 -7.41 -43.25 11.71
CA GLU A 290 -8.27 -44.28 12.31
C GLU A 290 -8.46 -44.14 13.83
N ASP A 291 -7.40 -43.81 14.55
CA ASP A 291 -7.39 -43.84 16.03
C ASP A 291 -6.63 -42.68 16.67
N LEU A 292 -6.26 -41.67 15.89
CA LEU A 292 -5.54 -40.47 16.32
C LEU A 292 -4.17 -40.77 16.97
N GLN A 293 -3.58 -41.94 16.69
CA GLN A 293 -2.23 -42.23 17.16
C GLN A 293 -1.22 -41.27 16.52
N VAL A 294 -0.44 -40.58 17.36
CA VAL A 294 0.61 -39.66 16.93
C VAL A 294 1.95 -40.40 16.85
N ILE A 295 2.62 -40.27 15.70
CA ILE A 295 3.90 -40.91 15.40
C ILE A 295 4.89 -39.80 15.03
N ALA A 296 5.94 -39.65 15.83
CA ALA A 296 7.02 -38.70 15.56
C ALA A 296 7.96 -39.25 14.47
N GLY A 297 8.42 -38.35 13.59
CA GLY A 297 9.31 -38.69 12.48
C GLY A 297 10.80 -38.74 12.84
N ASP A 298 11.17 -38.18 14.00
CA ASP A 298 12.56 -37.85 14.37
C ASP A 298 13.25 -37.04 13.26
N LYS A 299 12.50 -36.07 12.69
CA LYS A 299 12.87 -35.36 11.47
C LYS A 299 12.93 -33.85 11.71
N THR A 300 14.11 -33.28 11.55
CA THR A 300 14.38 -31.84 11.77
C THR A 300 14.52 -31.03 10.47
N GLY A 301 14.18 -31.61 9.32
CA GLY A 301 14.28 -30.91 8.03
C GLY A 301 13.76 -31.73 6.86
N TRP A 302 13.34 -31.08 5.78
CA TRP A 302 12.67 -31.70 4.63
C TRP A 302 13.46 -32.85 3.97
N SER A 303 14.79 -32.70 3.87
CA SER A 303 15.69 -33.68 3.25
C SER A 303 16.13 -34.81 4.18
N VAL A 304 15.73 -34.77 5.45
CA VAL A 304 16.07 -35.82 6.43
C VAL A 304 15.08 -36.98 6.29
N VAL A 305 15.62 -38.19 6.26
CA VAL A 305 14.82 -39.43 6.21
C VAL A 305 14.23 -39.67 7.60
N ALA A 306 12.91 -39.83 7.67
CA ALA A 306 12.20 -40.10 8.92
C ALA A 306 12.54 -41.49 9.47
N ASN A 307 12.24 -41.76 10.74
CA ASN A 307 12.41 -43.09 11.31
C ASN A 307 11.51 -44.15 10.63
N SER A 308 11.83 -45.44 10.83
CA SER A 308 11.13 -46.54 10.16
C SER A 308 9.64 -46.61 10.53
N ALA A 309 9.27 -46.25 11.75
CA ALA A 309 7.88 -46.28 12.21
C ALA A 309 7.02 -45.23 11.49
N TYR A 310 7.56 -44.03 11.30
CA TYR A 310 6.94 -42.96 10.53
C TYR A 310 6.80 -43.32 9.05
N GLN A 311 7.85 -43.87 8.45
CA GLN A 311 7.83 -44.34 7.05
C GLN A 311 6.77 -45.42 6.83
N GLU A 312 6.68 -46.40 7.73
CA GLU A 312 5.68 -47.46 7.66
C GLU A 312 4.25 -46.91 7.81
N ALA A 313 4.04 -45.98 8.74
CA ALA A 313 2.75 -45.36 8.98
C ALA A 313 2.28 -44.47 7.80
N THR A 314 3.19 -43.71 7.19
CA THR A 314 2.87 -42.73 6.14
C THR A 314 2.99 -43.30 4.72
N GLY A 315 3.69 -44.41 4.55
CA GLY A 315 4.03 -44.98 3.24
C GLY A 315 5.13 -44.23 2.50
N GLU A 316 5.82 -43.29 3.17
CA GLU A 316 6.94 -42.54 2.61
C GLU A 316 8.22 -43.39 2.72
N LYS A 317 8.90 -43.64 1.60
CA LYS A 317 10.17 -44.38 1.51
C LYS A 317 11.26 -43.52 0.90
#